data_AF-A0A848EEC3-F1
#
_entry.id   AF-A0A848EEC3-F1
#
_cell.length_a   1.000
_cell.length_b   1.000
_cell.length_c   1.000
_cell.angle_alpha   90.00
_cell.angle_beta   90.00
_cell.angle_gamma   90.00
#
_symmetry.space_group_name_H-M   'P 1'
#
loop_
_entity.id
_entity.type
_entity.pdbx_description
1 polymer ?
#
loop_
_entity_poly.entity_id
_entity_poly.type
_entity_poly.pdbx_seq_one_letter_code
_entity_poly.pdbx_strand_id
1 'polypeptide(L)'
;MAVIAIVVAASVRGVVLLLTDMALITEELAGRASRMLVPVVAFLAMYAMLVIVFACLYRIAQGLSMHALFHGPQGPVPLPFPDALYFSLVTQATVGYGDVTPHDDGIRLLASLQVILGQVLLLFGFAEIMRSRRVLAGEPVRRPGPPVD
;
A
#
# COMPACT_ATOMS: atom_id res chain seq x y z
N MET A 1 -58.76 -0.73 -16.74
CA MET A 1 -57.71 -1.63 -17.28
C MET A 1 -56.81 -0.94 -18.31
N ALA A 2 -57.33 -0.30 -19.37
CA ALA A 2 -56.52 0.32 -20.43
C ALA A 2 -55.57 1.44 -19.94
N VAL A 3 -56.01 2.30 -19.02
CA VAL A 3 -55.19 3.42 -18.49
C VAL A 3 -53.94 2.91 -17.75
N ILE A 4 -54.10 1.86 -16.95
CA ILE A 4 -52.99 1.22 -16.21
C ILE A 4 -51.98 0.64 -17.20
N ALA A 5 -52.46 -0.02 -18.27
CA ALA A 5 -51.59 -0.60 -19.30
C ALA A 5 -50.74 0.46 -20.03
N ILE A 6 -51.32 1.63 -20.31
CA ILE A 6 -50.61 2.75 -20.98
C ILE A 6 -49.54 3.34 -20.05
N VAL A 7 -49.85 3.55 -18.77
CA VAL A 7 -48.89 4.07 -17.78
C VAL A 7 -47.73 3.10 -17.58
N VAL A 8 -48.03 1.80 -17.50
CA VAL A 8 -47.01 0.75 -17.39
C VAL A 8 -46.12 0.74 -18.63
N ALA A 9 -46.70 0.75 -19.83
CA ALA A 9 -45.93 0.77 -21.08
C ALA A 9 -45.02 2.00 -21.20
N ALA A 10 -45.48 3.18 -20.76
CA ALA A 10 -44.67 4.39 -20.74
C ALA A 10 -43.53 4.33 -19.70
N SER A 11 -43.78 3.72 -18.54
CA SER A 11 -42.82 3.66 -17.42
C SER A 11 -41.73 2.60 -17.60
N VAL A 12 -42.05 1.47 -18.25
CA VAL A 12 -41.11 0.34 -18.44
C VAL A 12 -39.82 0.79 -19.13
N ARG A 13 -39.92 1.59 -20.19
CA ARG A 13 -38.73 2.07 -20.92
C ARG A 13 -37.81 2.90 -20.02
N GLY A 14 -38.39 3.78 -19.19
CA GLY A 14 -37.62 4.62 -18.27
C GLY A 14 -36.94 3.80 -17.17
N VAL A 15 -37.64 2.81 -16.62
CA VAL A 15 -37.09 1.92 -15.59
C VAL A 15 -35.96 1.06 -16.17
N VAL A 16 -36.13 0.50 -17.37
CA VAL A 16 -35.09 -0.32 -18.02
C VAL A 16 -33.83 0.49 -18.30
N LEU A 17 -33.97 1.72 -18.83
CA LEU A 17 -32.83 2.61 -19.07
C LEU A 17 -32.12 2.96 -17.75
N LEU A 18 -32.86 3.28 -16.70
CA LEU A 18 -32.28 3.62 -15.40
C LEU A 18 -31.53 2.45 -14.76
N LEU A 19 -32.07 1.23 -14.85
CA LEU A 19 -31.37 0.03 -14.38
C LEU A 19 -30.10 -0.25 -15.17
N THR A 20 -30.12 0.00 -16.49
CA THR A 20 -28.94 -0.19 -17.35
C THR A 20 -27.86 0.84 -17.04
N ASP A 21 -28.23 2.12 -16.89
CA ASP A 21 -27.29 3.17 -16.48
C ASP A 21 -26.70 2.87 -15.11
N MET A 22 -27.53 2.44 -14.14
CA MET A 22 -27.04 2.09 -12.81
C MET A 22 -26.09 0.89 -12.86
N ALA A 23 -26.39 -0.13 -13.65
CA ALA A 23 -25.52 -1.29 -13.84
C ALA A 23 -24.17 -0.89 -14.44
N LEU A 24 -24.18 -0.04 -15.48
CA LEU A 24 -22.96 0.47 -16.11
C LEU A 24 -22.11 1.31 -15.16
N ILE A 25 -22.75 2.18 -14.36
CA ILE A 25 -22.05 2.98 -13.35
C ILE A 25 -21.39 2.07 -12.31
N THR A 26 -22.09 1.01 -11.85
CA THR A 26 -21.51 0.08 -10.87
C THR A 26 -20.36 -0.74 -11.42
N GLU A 27 -20.43 -1.22 -12.67
CA GLU A 27 -19.33 -1.93 -13.32
C GLU A 27 -18.12 -1.01 -13.54
N GLU A 28 -18.35 0.23 -13.96
CA GLU A 28 -17.28 1.20 -14.16
C GLU A 28 -16.62 1.60 -12.85
N LEU A 29 -17.40 1.79 -11.78
CA LEU A 29 -16.89 2.08 -10.44
C LEU A 29 -16.08 0.91 -9.87
N ALA A 30 -16.57 -0.32 -10.02
CA ALA A 30 -15.88 -1.52 -9.57
C ALA A 30 -14.54 -1.72 -10.32
N GLY A 31 -14.53 -1.49 -11.64
CA GLY A 31 -13.32 -1.55 -12.46
C GLY A 31 -12.33 -0.42 -12.17
N ARG A 32 -12.79 0.76 -11.75
CA ARG A 32 -11.91 1.86 -11.28
C ARG A 32 -11.32 1.54 -9.91
N ALA A 33 -12.11 1.01 -8.99
CA ALA A 33 -11.67 0.62 -7.65
C ALA A 33 -10.58 -0.46 -7.71
N SER A 34 -10.78 -1.53 -8.48
CA SER A 34 -9.81 -2.63 -8.60
C SER A 34 -8.46 -2.18 -9.17
N ARG A 35 -8.47 -1.29 -10.19
CA ARG A 35 -7.25 -0.73 -10.79
C ARG A 35 -6.44 0.14 -9.83
N MET A 36 -7.08 0.79 -8.85
CA MET A 36 -6.39 1.54 -7.80
C MET A 36 -5.99 0.66 -6.61
N LEU A 37 -6.80 -0.35 -6.28
CA LEU A 37 -6.54 -1.29 -5.18
C LEU A 37 -5.30 -2.15 -5.46
N VAL A 38 -5.11 -2.65 -6.68
CA VAL A 38 -3.96 -3.52 -7.01
C VAL A 38 -2.60 -2.90 -6.67
N PRO A 39 -2.22 -1.69 -7.16
CA PRO A 39 -0.93 -1.09 -6.82
C PRO A 39 -0.80 -0.71 -5.34
N VAL A 40 -1.91 -0.31 -4.70
CA VAL A 40 -1.92 0.00 -3.25
C VAL A 40 -1.69 -1.25 -2.40
N VAL A 41 -2.40 -2.34 -2.72
CA VAL A 41 -2.25 -3.64 -2.04
C VAL A 41 -0.85 -4.20 -2.28
N ALA A 42 -0.33 -4.11 -3.51
CA ALA A 42 1.03 -4.52 -3.82
C ALA A 42 2.06 -3.73 -3.01
N PHE A 43 1.90 -2.40 -2.92
CA PHE A 43 2.74 -1.54 -2.09
C PHE A 43 2.70 -1.94 -0.61
N LEU A 44 1.50 -2.10 -0.05
CA LEU A 44 1.32 -2.50 1.33
C LEU A 44 1.90 -3.88 1.62
N ALA A 45 1.76 -4.83 0.69
CA ALA A 45 2.34 -6.16 0.80
C ALA A 45 3.88 -6.12 0.79
N MET A 46 4.49 -5.32 -0.09
CA MET A 46 5.94 -5.14 -0.10
C MET A 46 6.43 -4.46 1.19
N TYR A 47 5.70 -3.45 1.69
CA TYR A 47 6.00 -2.79 2.97
C TYR A 47 5.96 -3.79 4.14
N ALA A 48 4.90 -4.60 4.22
CA ALA A 48 4.75 -5.63 5.25
C ALA A 48 5.81 -6.72 5.14
N MET A 49 6.15 -7.15 3.93
CA MET A 49 7.22 -8.11 3.68
C MET A 49 8.56 -7.59 4.19
N LEU A 50 8.88 -6.30 3.95
CA LEU A 50 10.10 -5.68 4.45
C LEU A 50 10.14 -5.69 5.99
N VAL A 51 9.03 -5.34 6.66
CA VAL A 51 8.91 -5.40 8.12
C VAL A 51 9.19 -6.82 8.64
N ILE A 52 8.59 -7.83 8.03
CA ILE A 52 8.75 -9.24 8.43
C ILE A 52 10.20 -9.70 8.21
N VAL A 53 10.80 -9.39 7.05
CA VAL A 53 12.19 -9.74 6.75
C VAL A 53 13.13 -9.15 7.79
N PHE A 54 13.02 -7.86 8.10
CA PHE A 54 13.85 -7.22 9.11
C PHE A 54 13.60 -7.75 10.53
N ALA A 55 12.35 -8.05 10.89
CA ALA A 55 12.04 -8.69 12.16
C ALA A 55 12.74 -10.06 12.30
N CYS A 56 12.72 -10.86 11.24
CA CYS A 56 13.46 -12.11 11.17
C CYS A 56 14.98 -11.88 11.29
N LEU A 57 15.54 -10.88 10.62
CA LEU A 57 16.97 -10.54 10.71
C LEU A 57 17.37 -10.13 12.13
N TYR A 58 16.58 -9.28 12.81
CA TYR A 58 16.84 -8.91 14.21
C TYR A 58 16.80 -10.12 15.14
N ARG A 59 15.82 -11.00 14.96
CA ARG A 59 15.70 -12.22 15.75
C ARG A 59 16.87 -13.16 15.51
N ILE A 60 17.32 -13.33 14.26
CA ILE A 60 18.49 -14.15 13.93
C ILE A 60 19.75 -13.54 14.53
N ALA A 61 19.95 -12.23 14.40
CA ALA A 61 21.11 -11.54 14.95
C ALA A 61 21.18 -11.68 16.48
N GLN A 62 20.04 -11.54 17.17
CA GLN A 62 19.96 -11.76 18.61
C GLN A 62 20.19 -13.23 19.00
N GLY A 63 19.66 -14.18 18.22
CA GLY A 63 19.86 -15.61 18.49
C GLY A 63 21.30 -16.09 18.28
N LEU A 64 22.07 -15.41 17.43
CA LEU A 64 23.49 -15.69 17.21
C LEU A 64 24.41 -15.01 18.24
N SER A 65 23.90 -14.02 18.97
CA SER A 65 24.70 -13.21 19.89
C SER A 65 24.65 -13.76 21.31
N MET A 66 25.80 -13.72 21.99
CA MET A 66 25.93 -14.12 23.40
C MET A 66 25.41 -13.06 24.38
N HIS A 67 25.29 -11.81 23.93
CA HIS A 67 24.84 -10.66 24.73
C HIS A 67 23.53 -10.10 24.17
N ALA A 68 22.76 -9.43 25.02
CA ALA A 68 21.55 -8.76 24.60
C ALA A 68 21.89 -7.56 23.70
N LEU A 69 21.42 -7.59 22.46
CA LEU A 69 21.65 -6.51 21.49
C LEU A 69 20.65 -5.35 21.64
N PHE A 70 19.54 -5.60 22.36
CA PHE A 70 18.43 -4.66 22.53
C PHE A 70 18.20 -4.36 24.00
N HIS A 71 18.02 -3.07 24.28
CA HIS A 71 17.74 -2.55 25.62
C HIS A 71 16.39 -1.83 25.62
N GLY A 72 15.66 -1.98 26.72
CA GLY A 72 14.53 -1.15 27.07
C GLY A 72 14.86 -0.19 28.21
N PRO A 73 13.85 0.52 28.74
CA PRO A 73 14.04 1.56 29.76
C PRO A 73 14.70 1.07 31.06
N GLN A 74 14.58 -0.21 31.37
CA GLN A 74 15.10 -0.81 32.62
C GLN A 74 16.31 -1.73 32.39
N GLY A 75 16.88 -1.76 31.18
CA GLY A 75 18.08 -2.54 30.85
C GLY A 75 17.88 -3.53 29.69
N PRO A 76 18.68 -4.62 29.63
CA PRO A 76 18.59 -5.64 28.60
C PRO A 76 17.20 -6.30 28.55
N VAL A 77 16.61 -6.38 27.35
CA VAL A 77 15.29 -7.00 27.15
C VAL A 77 15.40 -8.17 26.15
N PRO A 78 14.80 -9.33 26.43
CA PRO A 78 14.72 -10.40 25.44
C PRO A 78 13.85 -9.97 24.26
N LEU A 79 14.21 -10.36 23.03
CA LEU A 79 13.45 -10.00 21.83
C LEU A 79 12.75 -11.23 21.24
N PRO A 80 11.58 -11.63 21.78
CA PRO A 80 10.75 -12.62 21.14
C PRO A 80 10.24 -12.10 19.78
N PHE A 81 9.73 -13.00 18.94
CA PHE A 81 9.29 -12.64 17.58
C PHE A 81 8.26 -11.49 17.50
N PRO A 82 7.24 -11.40 18.38
CA PRO A 82 6.31 -10.28 18.38
C PRO A 82 6.99 -8.93 18.63
N ASP A 83 7.97 -8.90 19.54
CA ASP A 83 8.69 -7.66 19.89
C ASP A 83 9.66 -7.26 18.78
N ALA A 84 10.26 -8.24 18.09
CA ALA A 84 11.07 -7.99 16.88
C ALA A 84 10.22 -7.42 15.73
N LEU A 85 9.02 -7.96 15.53
CA LEU A 85 8.05 -7.44 14.56
C LEU A 85 7.61 -6.03 14.91
N TYR A 86 7.31 -5.79 16.19
CA TYR A 86 6.94 -4.48 16.70
C TYR A 86 8.06 -3.46 16.49
N PHE A 87 9.29 -3.76 16.90
CA PHE A 87 10.45 -2.90 16.68
C PHE A 87 10.66 -2.59 15.20
N SER A 88 10.60 -3.61 14.35
CA SER A 88 10.73 -3.46 12.89
C SER A 88 9.63 -2.56 12.31
N LEU A 89 8.37 -2.75 12.72
CA LEU A 89 7.25 -1.94 12.25
C LEU A 89 7.37 -0.48 12.70
N VAL A 90 7.67 -0.25 13.97
CA VAL A 90 7.82 1.09 14.57
C VAL A 90 9.01 1.83 13.96
N THR A 91 10.11 1.13 13.67
CA THR A 91 11.30 1.68 12.99
C THR A 91 10.98 2.06 11.55
N GLN A 92 10.34 1.16 10.79
CA GLN A 92 9.99 1.43 9.39
C GLN A 92 8.92 2.53 9.26
N ALA A 93 8.00 2.61 10.22
CA ALA A 93 7.01 3.68 10.32
C ALA A 93 7.60 4.99 10.86
N THR A 94 8.88 5.01 11.23
CA THR A 94 9.58 6.18 11.79
C THR A 94 8.98 6.72 13.10
N VAL A 95 8.22 5.88 13.83
CA VAL A 95 7.54 6.27 15.08
C VAL A 95 8.52 6.29 16.25
N GLY A 96 9.34 5.24 16.38
CA GLY A 96 10.43 5.16 17.36
C GLY A 96 10.06 5.44 18.82
N TYR A 97 9.15 4.67 19.42
CA TYR A 97 8.71 4.87 20.81
C TYR A 97 9.83 4.84 21.87
N GLY A 98 10.95 4.17 21.57
CA GLY A 98 12.12 4.13 22.45
C GLY A 98 12.03 3.13 23.61
N ASP A 99 11.00 2.28 23.60
CA ASP A 99 10.81 1.16 24.51
C ASP A 99 11.70 -0.04 24.16
N VAL A 100 12.04 -0.21 22.88
CA VAL A 100 13.03 -1.17 22.39
C VAL A 100 14.05 -0.42 21.56
N THR A 101 15.31 -0.42 21.99
CA THR A 101 16.40 0.32 21.34
C THR A 101 17.60 -0.57 21.03
N PRO A 102 18.22 -0.42 19.85
CA PRO A 102 19.41 -1.17 19.49
C PRO A 102 20.63 -0.58 20.20
N HIS A 103 21.34 -1.40 20.98
CA HIS A 103 22.52 -0.97 21.74
C HIS A 103 23.84 -1.41 21.09
N ASP A 104 23.80 -2.43 20.22
CA ASP A 104 24.96 -2.92 19.49
C ASP A 104 25.15 -2.22 18.14
N ASP A 105 26.38 -1.93 17.75
CA ASP A 105 26.70 -1.22 16.49
C ASP A 105 26.24 -2.00 15.24
N GLY A 106 26.27 -3.33 15.27
CA GLY A 106 25.78 -4.17 14.18
C GLY A 106 24.28 -4.06 13.97
N ILE A 107 23.50 -4.04 15.05
CA ILE A 107 22.04 -3.84 14.97
C ILE A 107 21.71 -2.40 14.59
N ARG A 108 22.48 -1.41 15.04
CA ARG A 108 22.28 0.00 14.64
C ARG A 108 22.50 0.18 13.13
N LEU A 109 23.50 -0.48 12.56
CA LEU A 109 23.70 -0.51 11.11
C LEU A 109 22.51 -1.18 10.39
N LEU A 110 22.05 -2.32 10.91
CA LEU A 110 20.90 -3.03 10.34
C LEU A 110 19.61 -2.18 10.37
N ALA A 111 19.36 -1.48 11.47
CA ALA A 111 18.24 -0.54 11.60
C ALA A 111 18.37 0.66 10.66
N SER A 112 19.59 1.17 10.46
CA SER A 112 19.85 2.23 9.49
C SER A 112 19.55 1.78 8.06
N LEU A 113 19.96 0.56 7.69
CA LEU A 113 19.64 -0.05 6.40
C LEU A 113 18.13 -0.25 6.22
N GLN A 114 17.42 -0.66 7.28
CA GLN A 114 15.97 -0.79 7.24
C GLN A 114 15.28 0.53 6.87
N VAL A 115 15.69 1.63 7.52
CA VAL A 115 15.11 2.95 7.27
C VAL A 115 15.38 3.40 5.84
N ILE A 116 16.60 3.21 5.33
CA ILE A 116 16.95 3.56 3.94
C ILE A 116 16.09 2.76 2.95
N LEU A 117 15.99 1.44 3.12
CA LEU A 117 15.20 0.59 2.22
C LEU A 117 13.71 0.90 2.32
N GLY A 118 13.19 1.15 3.52
CA GLY A 118 11.81 1.58 3.74
C GLY A 118 11.49 2.90 3.03
N GLN A 119 12.40 3.87 3.10
CA GLN A 119 12.23 5.17 2.45
C GLN A 119 12.27 5.06 0.92
N VAL A 120 13.19 4.26 0.37
CA VAL A 120 13.23 3.96 -1.07
C VAL A 120 11.94 3.28 -1.52
N LEU A 121 11.46 2.30 -0.77
CA LEU A 121 10.20 1.61 -1.05
C LEU A 121 9.01 2.58 -1.04
N LEU A 122 8.94 3.49 -0.06
CA LEU A 122 7.91 4.54 0.00
C LEU A 122 7.91 5.44 -1.25
N LEU A 123 9.09 5.88 -1.70
CA LEU A 123 9.23 6.71 -2.90
C LEU A 123 8.79 5.97 -4.18
N PHE A 124 9.23 4.72 -4.35
CA PHE A 124 8.84 3.89 -5.49
C PHE A 124 7.34 3.55 -5.47
N GLY A 125 6.80 3.21 -4.30
CA GLY A 125 5.38 2.94 -4.11
C GLY A 125 4.49 4.10 -4.51
N PHE A 126 4.85 5.31 -4.06
CA PHE A 126 4.14 6.52 -4.44
C PHE A 126 4.22 6.81 -5.94
N ALA A 127 5.41 6.63 -6.55
CA ALA A 127 5.59 6.81 -7.99
C ALA A 127 4.74 5.84 -8.82
N GLU A 128 4.65 4.58 -8.43
CA GLU A 128 3.86 3.56 -9.14
C GLU A 128 2.34 3.82 -9.00
N ILE A 129 1.89 4.25 -7.82
CA ILE A 129 0.50 4.66 -7.60
C ILE A 129 0.16 5.88 -8.47
N MET A 130 1.06 6.87 -8.56
CA MET A 130 0.88 8.04 -9.43
C MET A 130 0.88 7.66 -10.92
N ARG A 131 1.77 6.77 -11.34
CA ARG A 131 1.85 6.28 -12.73
C ARG A 131 0.56 5.59 -13.14
N SER A 132 0.01 4.76 -12.26
CA SER A 132 -1.28 4.09 -12.46
C SER A 132 -2.43 5.08 -12.67
N ARG A 133 -2.37 6.27 -12.05
CA ARG A 133 -3.34 7.35 -12.28
C ARG A 133 -3.16 8.07 -13.62
N ARG A 134 -1.92 8.29 -14.06
CA ARG A 134 -1.62 8.99 -15.33
C ARG A 134 -2.08 8.21 -16.57
N VAL A 135 -1.97 6.88 -16.53
CA VAL A 135 -2.45 6.02 -17.63
C VAL A 135 -3.97 6.14 -17.83
N LEU A 136 -4.74 6.36 -16.76
CA LEU A 136 -6.18 6.61 -16.86
C LEU A 136 -6.54 8.04 -17.30
N ALA A 137 -5.64 9.01 -17.09
CA ALA A 137 -5.88 10.42 -17.42
C ALA A 137 -5.76 10.72 -18.93
N GLY A 138 -5.34 9.74 -19.75
CA GLY A 138 -5.45 9.79 -21.20
C GLY A 138 -4.95 11.09 -21.80
N GLU A 139 -3.64 11.36 -21.75
CA GLU A 139 -3.10 12.42 -22.59
C GLU A 139 -3.38 12.05 -24.05
N PRO A 140 -4.15 12.86 -24.79
CA PRO A 140 -4.35 12.60 -26.20
C PRO A 140 -2.99 12.73 -26.88
N VAL A 141 -2.56 11.66 -27.53
CA VAL A 141 -1.36 11.64 -28.38
C VAL A 141 -1.43 12.84 -29.31
N ARG A 142 -0.62 13.87 -29.03
CA ARG A 142 -0.56 15.10 -29.82
C ARG A 142 0.03 14.70 -31.18
N ARG A 143 -0.84 14.46 -32.17
CA ARG A 143 -0.41 14.15 -33.53
C ARG A 143 0.46 15.32 -34.03
N PRO A 144 1.63 15.07 -34.63
CA PRO A 144 2.37 16.12 -35.30
C PRO A 144 1.45 16.77 -36.33
N GLY A 145 1.31 18.10 -36.26
CA GLY A 145 0.57 18.86 -37.25
C GLY A 145 1.18 18.64 -38.63
N PRO A 146 0.37 18.72 -39.71
CA PRO A 146 0.89 18.58 -41.06
C PRO A 146 2.00 19.62 -41.31
N PRO A 147 3.04 19.25 -42.08
CA PRO A 147 4.09 20.19 -42.45
C PRO A 147 3.45 21.41 -43.12
N VAL A 148 3.89 22.59 -42.69
CA VAL A 148 3.52 23.86 -43.32
C VAL A 148 4.42 23.97 -44.56
N ASP A 149 3.81 23.76 -45.72
CA ASP A 149 4.41 23.99 -47.04
C ASP A 149 4.72 25.48 -47.27
#